data_AF-A0A8U0QGX4-F1
#
_entry.id   AF-A0A8U0QGX4-F1
#
_cell.length_a   1.000
_cell.length_b   1.000
_cell.length_c   1.000
_cell.angle_alpha   90.00
_cell.angle_beta   90.00
_cell.angle_gamma   90.00
#
_symmetry.space_group_name_H-M   'P 1'
#
loop_
_entity.id
_entity.type
_entity.pdbx_description
1 polymer ?
#
loop_
_entity_poly.entity_id
_entity_poly.type
_entity_poly.pdbx_seq_one_letter_code
_entity_poly.pdbx_strand_id
1 'polypeptide(L)'
;MGIQGLTSFIDHSGTFLKDDHFRHSRLIIDGSNIFHFLYFNSSVDLKHGGDYDDFEDQVCEFFKALRDCGIEPYVVIDGGSDHTDKKFETLRQRAQSKINNLSMGLQGDRIIPVLVKQVFKQVLSSLNVPFAQCIFEVDQEIASLAKRWNCPVLSKDSDFYIFDIQAGYLPFFHFQWQNVSVQGGSSQNYIPCKRYTTTSFCRHFNINRQLLPVFAAIAGNDYVNLTNMGFSIRWKGYPQMESNQKPSKF
;
A
#
# COMPACT_ATOMS: atom_id res chain seq x y z
N MET A 1 6.04 2.08 -5.76
CA MET A 1 6.81 0.94 -5.24
C MET A 1 6.12 -0.31 -5.75
N GLY A 2 6.90 -1.32 -6.10
CA GLY A 2 6.40 -2.57 -6.67
C GLY A 2 6.19 -2.56 -8.19
N ILE A 3 5.39 -3.51 -8.68
CA ILE A 3 5.10 -3.73 -10.09
C ILE A 3 4.46 -2.52 -10.79
N GLN A 4 5.07 -2.10 -11.90
CA GLN A 4 4.69 -0.90 -12.64
C GLN A 4 3.32 -1.04 -13.30
N GLY A 5 2.40 -0.12 -13.01
CA GLY A 5 1.07 -0.04 -13.62
C GLY A 5 0.03 -1.02 -13.06
N LEU A 6 0.41 -1.95 -12.18
CA LEU A 6 -0.50 -2.96 -11.63
C LEU A 6 -1.58 -2.35 -10.73
N THR A 7 -1.24 -1.39 -9.87
CA THR A 7 -2.24 -0.69 -9.03
C THR A 7 -3.31 -0.03 -9.89
N SER A 8 -2.89 0.77 -10.87
CA SER A 8 -3.82 1.42 -11.80
C SER A 8 -4.66 0.40 -12.56
N PHE A 9 -4.06 -0.68 -13.05
CA PHE A 9 -4.79 -1.74 -13.73
C PHE A 9 -5.91 -2.34 -12.87
N ILE A 10 -5.59 -2.68 -11.61
CA ILE A 10 -6.53 -3.26 -10.66
C ILE A 10 -7.65 -2.27 -10.33
N ASP A 11 -7.31 -1.01 -10.07
CA ASP A 11 -8.28 0.05 -9.75
C ASP A 11 -9.25 0.31 -10.91
N HIS A 12 -8.76 0.39 -12.16
CA HIS A 12 -9.60 0.64 -13.33
C HIS A 12 -10.51 -0.54 -13.68
N SER A 13 -10.10 -1.77 -13.36
CA SER A 13 -10.93 -2.94 -13.66
C SER A 13 -12.23 -2.96 -12.85
N GLY A 14 -12.22 -2.44 -11.61
CA GLY A 14 -13.33 -2.51 -10.67
C GLY A 14 -13.76 -3.92 -10.22
N THR A 15 -13.21 -5.00 -10.81
CA THR A 15 -13.68 -6.38 -10.59
C THR A 15 -12.89 -7.14 -9.53
N PHE A 16 -11.64 -6.75 -9.28
CA PHE A 16 -10.74 -7.47 -8.38
C PHE A 16 -10.85 -7.04 -6.92
N LEU A 17 -11.24 -5.79 -6.70
CA LEU A 17 -11.41 -5.18 -5.39
C LEU A 17 -12.86 -5.31 -4.93
N LYS A 18 -13.07 -5.81 -3.70
CA LYS A 18 -14.39 -5.93 -3.09
C LYS A 18 -14.53 -4.95 -1.95
N ASP A 19 -15.68 -4.28 -1.85
CA ASP A 19 -15.98 -3.42 -0.71
C ASP A 19 -16.05 -4.26 0.58
N ASP A 20 -15.53 -3.69 1.66
CA ASP A 20 -15.38 -4.33 2.95
C ASP A 20 -15.56 -3.30 4.08
N HIS A 21 -16.08 -3.77 5.21
CA HIS A 21 -16.33 -2.96 6.41
C HIS A 21 -15.42 -3.44 7.53
N PHE A 22 -14.15 -3.03 7.45
CA PHE A 22 -13.08 -3.61 8.25
C PHE A 22 -13.16 -3.17 9.72
N ARG A 23 -13.15 -4.15 10.62
CA ARG A 23 -13.25 -3.99 12.09
C ARG A 23 -12.89 -5.29 12.80
N HIS A 24 -12.66 -5.25 14.12
CA HIS A 24 -12.50 -6.43 15.00
C HIS A 24 -11.55 -7.50 14.42
N SER A 25 -10.42 -7.07 13.86
CA SER A 25 -9.48 -7.95 13.16
C SER A 25 -8.05 -7.50 13.45
N ARG A 26 -7.13 -8.45 13.41
CA ARG A 26 -5.70 -8.14 13.28
C ARG A 26 -5.42 -7.53 11.93
N LEU A 27 -4.43 -6.66 11.88
CA LEU A 27 -4.00 -5.99 10.67
C LEU A 27 -2.48 -5.84 10.68
N ILE A 28 -1.81 -6.39 9.67
CA ILE A 28 -0.39 -6.09 9.46
C ILE A 28 -0.29 -4.84 8.60
N ILE A 29 0.53 -3.89 9.04
CA ILE A 29 0.72 -2.61 8.36
C ILE A 29 2.15 -2.51 7.89
N ASP A 30 2.31 -2.20 6.61
CA ASP A 30 3.59 -1.80 6.03
C ASP A 30 3.97 -0.41 6.54
N GLY A 31 4.89 -0.39 7.51
CA GLY A 31 5.39 0.78 8.22
C GLY A 31 5.96 1.83 7.27
N SER A 32 6.75 1.41 6.29
CA SER A 32 7.42 2.33 5.38
C SER A 32 6.42 3.01 4.45
N ASN A 33 5.45 2.28 3.92
CA ASN A 33 4.41 2.90 3.10
C ASN A 33 3.47 3.78 3.93
N ILE A 34 3.13 3.41 5.17
CA ILE A 34 2.17 4.17 5.97
C ILE A 34 2.71 5.52 6.45
N PHE A 35 3.93 5.61 7.00
CA PHE A 35 4.40 6.91 7.50
C PHE A 35 4.63 7.89 6.34
N HIS A 36 5.05 7.39 5.17
CA HIS A 36 5.12 8.18 3.94
C HIS A 36 3.74 8.72 3.55
N PHE A 37 2.72 7.86 3.61
CA PHE A 37 1.35 8.25 3.27
C PHE A 37 0.81 9.30 4.24
N LEU A 38 0.92 9.08 5.56
CA LEU A 38 0.39 9.99 6.57
C LEU A 38 1.06 11.35 6.48
N TYR A 39 2.38 11.39 6.31
CA TYR A 39 3.12 12.64 6.19
C TYR A 39 2.73 13.46 4.95
N PHE A 40 2.40 12.82 3.82
CA PHE A 40 2.04 13.56 2.61
C PHE A 40 0.54 13.88 2.49
N ASN A 41 -0.31 13.29 3.31
CA ASN A 41 -1.74 13.58 3.34
C ASN A 41 -2.17 14.40 4.56
N SER A 42 -1.20 14.87 5.34
CA SER A 42 -1.40 15.83 6.41
C SER A 42 -1.31 17.27 5.91
N SER A 43 -1.68 18.22 6.77
CA SER A 43 -1.55 19.67 6.53
C SER A 43 -0.15 20.22 6.80
N VAL A 44 0.87 19.36 6.95
CA VAL A 44 2.25 19.76 7.31
C VAL A 44 2.87 20.70 6.27
N ASP A 45 3.77 21.59 6.72
CA ASP A 45 4.53 22.43 5.82
C ASP A 45 5.63 21.61 5.12
N LEU A 46 5.29 21.15 3.92
CA LEU A 46 6.20 20.42 3.06
C LEU A 46 7.39 21.26 2.55
N LYS A 47 7.34 22.59 2.69
CA LYS A 47 8.37 23.51 2.17
C LYS A 47 9.54 23.66 3.12
N HIS A 48 9.25 23.83 4.40
CA HIS A 48 10.28 23.98 5.44
C HIS A 48 10.58 22.63 6.11
N GLY A 49 9.57 21.75 6.18
CA GLY A 49 9.65 20.46 6.85
C GLY A 49 9.86 20.61 8.36
N GLY A 50 9.77 19.49 9.07
CA GLY A 50 10.08 19.46 10.49
C GLY A 50 8.90 19.74 11.43
N ASP A 51 7.68 19.89 10.91
CA ASP A 51 6.43 19.89 11.69
C ASP A 51 6.12 18.45 12.14
N TYR A 52 6.95 17.96 13.06
CA TYR A 52 6.88 16.61 13.58
C TYR A 52 5.72 16.42 14.56
N ASP A 53 5.26 17.51 15.18
CA ASP A 53 4.06 17.60 16.01
C ASP A 53 2.79 17.38 15.19
N ASP A 54 2.62 18.10 14.09
CA ASP A 54 1.50 17.90 13.16
C ASP A 54 1.49 16.47 12.59
N PHE A 55 2.69 15.92 12.31
CA PHE A 55 2.82 14.53 11.88
C PHE A 55 2.46 13.54 13.01
N GLU A 56 2.88 13.80 14.24
CA GLU A 56 2.52 13.00 15.42
C GLU A 56 0.99 12.95 15.60
N ASP A 57 0.31 14.08 15.49
CA ASP A 57 -1.15 14.16 15.60
C ASP A 57 -1.83 13.27 14.55
N GLN A 58 -1.34 13.30 13.30
CA GLN A 58 -1.89 12.46 12.23
C GLN A 58 -1.66 10.97 12.46
N VAL A 59 -0.50 10.58 13.00
CA VAL A 59 -0.24 9.18 13.38
C VAL A 59 -1.16 8.77 14.54
N CYS A 60 -1.34 9.63 15.53
CA CYS A 60 -2.25 9.40 16.65
C CYS A 60 -3.70 9.21 16.20
N GLU A 61 -4.20 10.08 15.31
CA GLU A 61 -5.55 9.98 14.74
C GLU A 61 -5.75 8.67 13.97
N PHE A 62 -4.76 8.28 13.14
CA PHE A 62 -4.83 7.04 12.38
C PHE A 62 -4.97 5.80 13.31
N PHE A 63 -4.10 5.67 14.31
CA PHE A 63 -4.16 4.53 15.23
C PHE A 63 -5.33 4.59 16.21
N LYS A 64 -5.85 5.79 16.51
CA LYS A 64 -7.11 5.96 17.23
C LYS A 64 -8.28 5.41 16.40
N ALA A 65 -8.37 5.74 15.12
CA ALA A 65 -9.42 5.22 14.23
C ALA A 65 -9.41 3.69 14.15
N LEU A 66 -8.21 3.07 14.09
CA LEU A 66 -8.08 1.61 14.15
C LEU A 66 -8.62 1.04 15.47
N ARG A 67 -8.21 1.64 16.60
CA ARG A 67 -8.62 1.23 17.95
C ARG A 67 -10.13 1.34 18.14
N ASP A 68 -10.72 2.43 17.69
CA ASP A 68 -12.17 2.71 17.78
C ASP A 68 -12.99 1.69 16.98
N CYS A 69 -12.40 1.04 15.98
CA CYS A 69 -12.98 -0.05 15.20
C CYS A 69 -12.58 -1.46 15.70
N GLY A 70 -11.91 -1.56 16.85
CA GLY A 70 -11.43 -2.83 17.41
C GLY A 70 -10.37 -3.53 16.57
N ILE A 71 -9.61 -2.79 15.76
CA ILE A 71 -8.53 -3.34 14.92
C ILE A 71 -7.26 -3.44 15.76
N GLU A 72 -6.58 -4.59 15.69
CA GLU A 72 -5.30 -4.84 16.34
C GLU A 72 -4.16 -4.69 15.32
N PRO A 73 -3.50 -3.52 15.24
CA PRO A 73 -2.42 -3.30 14.29
C PRO A 73 -1.11 -3.96 14.74
N TYR A 74 -0.33 -4.44 13.78
CA TYR A 74 1.08 -4.79 13.94
C TYR A 74 1.89 -4.17 12.81
N VAL A 75 2.80 -3.26 13.13
CA VAL A 75 3.54 -2.50 12.13
C VAL A 75 4.88 -3.18 11.84
N VAL A 76 5.20 -3.39 10.57
CA VAL A 76 6.52 -3.88 10.17
C VAL A 76 7.23 -2.81 9.36
N ILE A 77 8.41 -2.40 9.80
CA ILE A 77 9.17 -1.30 9.23
C ILE A 77 10.35 -1.85 8.45
N ASP A 78 10.61 -1.27 7.29
CA ASP A 78 11.76 -1.62 6.45
C ASP A 78 13.10 -1.34 7.14
N GLY A 79 14.05 -2.22 6.88
CA GLY A 79 15.42 -2.17 7.36
C GLY A 79 16.35 -1.46 6.39
N GLY A 80 17.45 -2.14 6.07
CA GLY A 80 18.36 -1.79 5.00
C GLY A 80 17.92 -2.38 3.66
N SER A 81 18.65 -2.03 2.61
CA SER A 81 18.45 -2.62 1.29
C SER A 81 19.12 -3.99 1.18
N ASP A 82 18.63 -4.82 0.27
CA ASP A 82 19.23 -6.11 -0.02
C ASP A 82 20.73 -5.99 -0.35
N HIS A 83 21.53 -6.87 0.23
CA HIS A 83 22.99 -6.93 0.10
C HIS A 83 23.49 -7.31 -1.30
N THR A 84 22.61 -7.77 -2.22
CA THR A 84 23.03 -8.25 -3.54
C THR A 84 23.08 -7.15 -4.62
N ASP A 85 22.96 -5.88 -4.23
CA ASP A 85 22.94 -4.70 -5.12
C ASP A 85 21.91 -4.73 -6.26
N LYS A 86 20.99 -5.71 -6.28
CA LYS A 86 19.95 -5.83 -7.32
C LYS A 86 19.04 -4.61 -7.40
N LYS A 87 18.79 -3.95 -6.25
CA LYS A 87 18.02 -2.69 -6.19
C LYS A 87 18.89 -1.44 -6.24
N PHE A 88 20.21 -1.56 -6.35
CA PHE A 88 21.12 -0.42 -6.33
C PHE A 88 20.76 0.62 -7.40
N GLU A 89 20.48 0.17 -8.62
CA GLU A 89 20.08 1.09 -9.70
C GLU A 89 18.77 1.82 -9.39
N THR A 90 17.78 1.10 -8.86
CA THR A 90 16.50 1.68 -8.42
C THR A 90 16.69 2.69 -7.30
N LEU A 91 17.56 2.41 -6.32
CA LEU A 91 17.89 3.33 -5.23
C LEU A 91 18.65 4.56 -5.73
N ARG A 92 19.61 4.37 -6.64
CA ARG A 92 20.37 5.44 -7.27
C ARG A 92 19.47 6.37 -8.07
N GLN A 93 18.56 5.81 -8.87
CA GLN A 93 17.58 6.59 -9.62
C GLN A 93 16.64 7.35 -8.69
N ARG A 94 16.11 6.71 -7.64
CA ARG A 94 15.28 7.38 -6.62
C ARG A 94 16.04 8.52 -5.91
N ALA A 95 17.31 8.32 -5.58
CA ALA A 95 18.15 9.35 -4.98
C ALA A 95 18.41 10.51 -5.95
N GLN A 96 18.73 10.22 -7.21
CA GLN A 96 18.92 11.24 -8.23
C GLN A 96 17.64 12.04 -8.49
N SER A 97 16.48 11.37 -8.57
CA SER A 97 15.18 12.04 -8.68
C SER A 97 14.92 12.97 -7.50
N LYS A 98 15.22 12.55 -6.27
CA LYS A 98 15.12 13.42 -5.08
C LYS A 98 16.03 14.65 -5.17
N ILE A 99 17.27 14.49 -5.62
CA ILE A 99 18.22 15.60 -5.81
C ILE A 99 17.71 16.57 -6.88
N ASN A 100 17.24 16.04 -8.01
CA ASN A 100 16.69 16.86 -9.08
C ASN A 100 15.44 17.62 -8.60
N ASN A 101 14.57 16.98 -7.83
CA ASN A 101 13.39 17.60 -7.25
C ASN A 101 13.77 18.72 -6.27
N LEU A 102 14.76 18.50 -5.40
CA LEU A 102 15.32 19.53 -4.52
C LEU A 102 15.84 20.74 -5.31
N SER A 103 16.51 20.50 -6.44
CA SER A 103 17.07 21.56 -7.27
C SER A 103 16.01 22.47 -7.90
N MET A 104 14.75 22.01 -8.00
CA MET A 104 13.62 22.82 -8.47
C MET A 104 12.92 23.63 -7.35
N GLY A 105 13.43 23.58 -6.12
CA GLY A 105 12.91 24.34 -4.98
C GLY A 105 11.42 24.07 -4.72
N LEU A 106 10.63 25.13 -4.56
CA LEU A 106 9.19 25.06 -4.23
C LEU A 106 8.30 24.45 -5.34
N GLN A 107 8.84 24.22 -6.54
CA GLN A 107 8.13 23.50 -7.63
C GLN A 107 8.50 22.01 -7.68
N GLY A 108 9.42 21.57 -6.83
CA GLY A 108 9.84 20.18 -6.72
C GLY A 108 8.80 19.27 -6.06
N ASP A 109 8.97 17.97 -6.30
CA ASP A 109 8.16 16.90 -5.72
C ASP A 109 8.33 16.84 -4.18
N ARG A 110 7.32 16.30 -3.47
CA ARG A 110 7.27 16.31 -2.00
C ARG A 110 8.38 15.44 -1.38
N ILE A 111 9.11 15.97 -0.39
CA ILE A 111 10.22 15.28 0.28
C ILE A 111 9.84 14.97 1.72
N ILE A 112 10.24 13.78 2.18
CA ILE A 112 10.09 13.39 3.58
C ILE A 112 11.30 13.82 4.39
N PRO A 113 11.09 14.56 5.49
CA PRO A 113 12.16 14.89 6.43
C PRO A 113 12.80 13.66 7.05
N VAL A 114 14.06 13.81 7.44
CA VAL A 114 14.91 12.71 7.92
C VAL A 114 14.34 12.04 9.18
N LEU A 115 13.72 12.81 10.09
CA LEU A 115 13.28 12.26 11.38
C LEU A 115 11.88 11.64 11.35
N VAL A 116 11.14 11.68 10.24
CA VAL A 116 9.76 11.13 10.16
C VAL A 116 9.71 9.68 10.61
N LYS A 117 10.66 8.83 10.18
CA LYS A 117 10.73 7.42 10.60
C LYS A 117 10.93 7.30 12.12
N GLN A 118 11.75 8.16 12.72
CA GLN A 118 12.05 8.11 14.14
C GLN A 118 10.87 8.59 14.98
N VAL A 119 10.24 9.70 14.58
CA VAL A 119 9.02 10.22 15.21
C VAL A 119 7.91 9.18 15.11
N PHE A 120 7.72 8.56 13.95
CA PHE A 120 6.75 7.47 13.78
C PHE A 120 6.98 6.34 14.79
N LYS A 121 8.21 5.85 14.95
CA LYS A 121 8.54 4.82 15.95
C LYS A 121 8.30 5.27 17.39
N GLN A 122 8.58 6.53 17.71
CA GLN A 122 8.32 7.09 19.04
C GLN A 122 6.82 7.13 19.34
N VAL A 123 6.01 7.57 18.38
CA VAL A 123 4.55 7.60 18.51
C VAL A 123 3.96 6.19 18.60
N LEU A 124 4.44 5.23 17.81
CA LEU A 124 4.03 3.82 17.95
C LEU A 124 4.30 3.31 19.37
N SER A 125 5.47 3.65 19.93
CA SER A 125 5.86 3.26 21.28
C SER A 125 4.96 3.92 22.34
N SER A 126 4.66 5.22 22.21
CA SER A 126 3.80 5.95 23.17
C SER A 126 2.36 5.43 23.14
N LEU A 127 1.85 5.05 21.97
CA LEU A 127 0.51 4.50 21.78
C LEU A 127 0.40 3.00 22.14
N ASN A 128 1.51 2.36 22.51
CA ASN A 128 1.63 0.91 22.73
C ASN A 128 1.21 0.06 21.51
N VAL A 129 1.49 0.56 20.30
CA VAL A 129 1.28 -0.20 19.06
C VAL A 129 2.50 -1.10 18.83
N PRO A 130 2.33 -2.43 18.70
CA PRO A 130 3.46 -3.32 18.49
C PRO A 130 4.06 -3.11 17.10
N PHE A 131 5.39 -3.04 17.04
CA PHE A 131 6.10 -2.93 15.77
C PHE A 131 7.44 -3.68 15.79
N ALA A 132 7.88 -4.09 14.62
CA ALA A 132 9.21 -4.65 14.39
C ALA A 132 9.89 -3.94 13.22
N GLN A 133 11.21 -3.87 13.24
CA GLN A 133 12.00 -3.38 12.11
C GLN A 133 12.82 -4.56 11.55
N CYS A 134 12.69 -4.81 10.25
CA CYS A 134 13.46 -5.84 9.57
C CYS A 134 14.94 -5.44 9.43
N ILE A 135 15.79 -6.43 9.18
CA ILE A 135 17.21 -6.19 8.85
C ILE A 135 17.32 -5.66 7.42
N PHE A 136 16.56 -6.26 6.51
CA PHE A 136 16.47 -5.88 5.10
C PHE A 136 15.03 -5.47 4.76
N GLU A 137 14.59 -5.80 3.55
CA GLU A 137 13.27 -5.50 3.03
C GLU A 137 12.14 -6.20 3.77
N VAL A 138 10.97 -5.57 3.74
CA VAL A 138 9.85 -5.93 4.59
C VAL A 138 8.79 -6.80 3.89
N ASP A 139 8.74 -6.78 2.56
CA ASP A 139 7.61 -7.31 1.78
C ASP A 139 7.37 -8.81 2.02
N GLN A 140 8.45 -9.61 1.96
CA GLN A 140 8.38 -11.06 2.20
C GLN A 140 8.07 -11.40 3.66
N GLU A 141 8.59 -10.62 4.60
CA GLU A 141 8.34 -10.82 6.03
C GLU A 141 6.88 -10.49 6.37
N ILE A 142 6.34 -9.40 5.84
CA ILE A 142 4.92 -9.05 5.95
C ILE A 142 4.05 -10.14 5.36
N ALA A 143 4.33 -10.59 4.13
CA ALA A 143 3.54 -11.65 3.48
C ALA A 143 3.57 -12.96 4.28
N SER A 144 4.74 -13.33 4.81
CA SER A 144 4.92 -14.53 5.63
C SER A 144 4.19 -14.43 6.96
N LEU A 145 4.26 -13.27 7.62
CA LEU A 145 3.56 -12.99 8.87
C LEU A 145 2.05 -12.99 8.68
N ALA A 146 1.55 -12.35 7.61
CA ALA A 146 0.15 -12.31 7.25
C ALA A 146 -0.42 -13.71 6.98
N LYS A 147 0.34 -14.55 6.30
CA LYS A 147 0.00 -15.96 6.10
C LYS A 147 -0.05 -16.72 7.42
N ARG A 148 0.93 -16.53 8.31
CA ARG A 148 1.00 -17.23 9.61
C ARG A 148 -0.14 -16.84 10.54
N TRP A 149 -0.48 -15.54 10.59
CA TRP A 149 -1.52 -15.01 11.47
C TRP A 149 -2.91 -15.00 10.84
N ASN A 150 -3.00 -15.33 9.54
CA ASN A 150 -4.22 -15.25 8.75
C ASN A 150 -4.93 -13.90 8.89
N CYS A 151 -4.18 -12.82 8.73
CA CYS A 151 -4.69 -11.46 8.82
C CYS A 151 -4.32 -10.63 7.59
N PRO A 152 -5.14 -9.63 7.23
CA PRO A 152 -4.88 -8.83 6.05
C PRO A 152 -3.65 -7.92 6.22
N VAL A 153 -3.14 -7.46 5.08
CA VAL A 153 -2.05 -6.48 5.00
C VAL A 153 -2.59 -5.15 4.50
N LEU A 154 -2.22 -4.05 5.15
CA LEU A 154 -2.46 -2.68 4.70
C LEU A 154 -1.14 -2.09 4.19
N SER A 155 -1.10 -1.77 2.90
CA SER A 155 0.05 -1.16 2.24
C SER A 155 -0.40 -0.37 1.00
N LYS A 156 0.54 0.38 0.41
CA LYS A 156 0.42 1.01 -0.91
C LYS A 156 1.24 0.26 -1.96
N ASP A 157 2.06 -0.71 -1.57
CA ASP A 157 2.92 -1.45 -2.49
C ASP A 157 2.11 -2.40 -3.38
N SER A 158 2.37 -2.37 -4.69
CA SER A 158 1.69 -3.26 -5.63
C SER A 158 2.21 -4.69 -5.59
N ASP A 159 3.35 -4.95 -4.96
CA ASP A 159 3.87 -6.31 -4.79
C ASP A 159 2.91 -7.19 -3.95
N PHE A 160 2.11 -6.59 -3.06
CA PHE A 160 1.07 -7.27 -2.30
C PHE A 160 -0.13 -7.76 -3.13
N TYR A 161 -0.27 -7.34 -4.39
CA TYR A 161 -1.22 -7.96 -5.31
C TYR A 161 -0.77 -9.34 -5.83
N ILE A 162 0.52 -9.65 -5.67
CA ILE A 162 1.16 -10.90 -6.13
C ILE A 162 1.32 -11.89 -4.99
N PHE A 163 1.64 -11.42 -3.78
CA PHE A 163 1.68 -12.27 -2.60
C PHE A 163 0.31 -12.92 -2.35
N ASP A 164 0.31 -14.25 -2.16
CA ASP A 164 -0.91 -14.99 -1.84
C ASP A 164 -1.30 -14.83 -0.37
N ILE A 165 -1.83 -13.66 -0.04
CA ILE A 165 -2.34 -13.34 1.30
C ILE A 165 -3.82 -13.73 1.35
N GLN A 166 -4.12 -14.86 1.99
CA GLN A 166 -5.48 -15.42 2.05
C GLN A 166 -6.49 -14.49 2.72
N ALA A 167 -6.08 -13.84 3.81
CA ALA A 167 -6.91 -12.87 4.53
C ALA A 167 -7.12 -11.56 3.76
N GLY A 168 -6.32 -11.34 2.70
CA GLY A 168 -6.45 -10.24 1.75
C GLY A 168 -5.42 -9.13 1.91
N TYR A 169 -5.30 -8.35 0.85
CA TYR A 169 -4.57 -7.09 0.81
C TYR A 169 -5.56 -5.93 0.80
N LEU A 170 -5.34 -4.93 1.63
CA LEU A 170 -6.11 -3.69 1.74
C LEU A 170 -5.27 -2.56 1.14
N PRO A 171 -5.54 -2.13 -0.11
CA PRO A 171 -4.80 -1.02 -0.70
C PRO A 171 -5.14 0.27 0.01
N PHE A 172 -4.10 1.01 0.43
CA PHE A 172 -4.26 2.16 1.31
C PHE A 172 -5.20 3.24 0.75
N PHE A 173 -5.17 3.48 -0.56
CA PHE A 173 -6.02 4.47 -1.23
C PHE A 173 -7.53 4.26 -1.02
N HIS A 174 -7.96 3.02 -0.77
CA HIS A 174 -9.35 2.70 -0.51
C HIS A 174 -9.66 2.59 0.99
N PHE A 175 -8.66 2.65 1.87
CA PHE A 175 -8.82 2.47 3.31
C PHE A 175 -9.21 3.81 3.97
N GLN A 176 -10.53 4.03 4.14
CA GLN A 176 -11.09 5.32 4.54
C GLN A 176 -11.04 5.55 6.05
N TRP A 177 -9.85 5.52 6.64
CA TRP A 177 -9.65 5.64 8.09
C TRP A 177 -10.14 6.96 8.70
N GLN A 178 -10.23 8.04 7.90
CA GLN A 178 -10.80 9.33 8.33
C GLN A 178 -12.35 9.33 8.33
N ASN A 179 -12.98 8.39 7.60
CA ASN A 179 -14.43 8.28 7.46
C ASN A 179 -14.97 7.05 8.22
N VAL A 180 -14.59 6.94 9.50
CA VAL A 180 -15.11 5.87 10.37
C VAL A 180 -16.64 5.94 10.37
N SER A 181 -17.26 4.83 10.01
CA SER A 181 -18.71 4.73 9.85
C SER A 181 -19.31 3.84 10.92
N VAL A 182 -20.54 4.14 11.32
CA VAL A 182 -21.32 3.34 12.26
C VAL A 182 -22.25 2.44 11.47
N GLN A 183 -22.22 1.13 11.74
CA GLN A 183 -23.14 0.22 11.06
C GLN A 183 -24.56 0.44 11.59
N GLY A 184 -25.49 0.80 10.70
CA GLY A 184 -26.90 1.04 11.05
C GLY A 184 -27.51 -0.10 11.87
N GLY A 185 -28.01 0.23 13.06
CA GLY A 185 -28.58 -0.74 14.01
C GLY A 185 -27.59 -1.37 15.00
N SER A 186 -26.30 -1.00 14.96
CA SER A 186 -25.29 -1.39 15.96
C SER A 186 -24.46 -0.18 16.40
N SER A 187 -23.87 -0.22 17.59
CA SER A 187 -22.90 0.77 18.07
C SER A 187 -21.47 0.50 17.58
N GLN A 188 -21.29 -0.37 16.58
CA GLN A 188 -19.95 -0.80 16.15
C GLN A 188 -19.43 0.05 14.99
N ASN A 189 -18.29 0.66 15.22
CA ASN A 189 -17.53 1.41 14.22
C ASN A 189 -16.81 0.44 13.25
N TYR A 190 -16.65 0.89 12.01
CA TYR A 190 -15.82 0.21 11.01
C TYR A 190 -15.15 1.23 10.09
N ILE A 191 -14.09 0.77 9.43
CA ILE A 191 -13.42 1.51 8.35
C ILE A 191 -13.89 0.95 7.01
N PRO A 192 -14.58 1.77 6.18
CA PRO A 192 -14.86 1.39 4.80
C PRO A 192 -13.54 1.19 4.06
N CYS A 193 -13.37 0.03 3.42
CA CYS A 193 -12.20 -0.23 2.60
C CYS A 193 -12.50 -1.12 1.40
N LYS A 194 -11.49 -1.33 0.56
CA LYS A 194 -11.52 -2.39 -0.45
C LYS A 194 -10.50 -3.47 -0.13
N ARG A 195 -10.93 -4.73 -0.31
CA ARG A 195 -10.11 -5.92 -0.11
C ARG A 195 -9.84 -6.62 -1.43
N TYR A 196 -8.56 -6.92 -1.65
CA TYR A 196 -8.06 -7.75 -2.74
C TYR A 196 -7.69 -9.15 -2.23
N THR A 197 -7.91 -10.15 -3.07
CA THR A 197 -7.29 -11.47 -2.92
C THR A 197 -6.84 -11.95 -4.29
N THR A 198 -5.79 -12.77 -4.34
CA THR A 198 -5.29 -13.37 -5.59
C THR A 198 -6.35 -14.23 -6.30
N THR A 199 -7.38 -14.68 -5.59
CA THR A 199 -8.44 -15.56 -6.11
C THR A 199 -9.19 -14.96 -7.31
N SER A 200 -9.64 -13.72 -7.21
CA SER A 200 -10.39 -13.06 -8.30
C SER A 200 -9.51 -12.86 -9.53
N PHE A 201 -8.28 -12.41 -9.29
CA PHE A 201 -7.26 -12.19 -10.33
C PHE A 201 -6.89 -13.50 -11.05
N CYS A 202 -6.52 -14.55 -10.31
CA CYS A 202 -6.15 -15.85 -10.88
C CYS A 202 -7.30 -16.45 -11.69
N ARG A 203 -8.54 -16.37 -11.18
CA ARG A 203 -9.72 -16.89 -11.89
C ARG A 203 -9.97 -16.13 -13.19
N HIS A 204 -9.83 -14.81 -13.17
CA HIS A 204 -10.09 -13.96 -14.34
C HIS A 204 -9.07 -14.17 -15.46
N PHE A 205 -7.78 -14.27 -15.13
CA PHE A 205 -6.72 -14.49 -16.12
C PHE A 205 -6.42 -15.97 -16.38
N ASN A 206 -7.11 -16.88 -15.70
CA ASN A 206 -6.83 -18.31 -15.71
C ASN A 206 -5.34 -18.61 -15.41
N ILE A 207 -4.78 -17.91 -14.42
CA ILE A 207 -3.38 -18.05 -14.00
C ILE A 207 -3.32 -19.00 -12.81
N ASN A 208 -2.42 -19.98 -12.85
CA ASN A 208 -2.09 -20.76 -11.66
C ASN A 208 -1.41 -19.83 -10.64
N ARG A 209 -1.92 -19.82 -9.41
CA ARG A 209 -1.44 -18.96 -8.34
C ARG A 209 0.06 -19.05 -8.07
N GLN A 210 0.67 -20.23 -8.27
CA GLN A 210 2.11 -20.42 -8.12
C GLN A 210 2.95 -19.66 -9.17
N LEU A 211 2.33 -19.22 -10.26
CA LEU A 211 2.96 -18.47 -11.34
C LEU A 211 2.83 -16.95 -11.19
N LEU A 212 2.17 -16.44 -10.14
CA LEU A 212 2.08 -15.01 -9.88
C LEU A 212 3.45 -14.30 -9.78
N PRO A 213 4.50 -14.90 -9.16
CA PRO A 213 5.83 -14.28 -9.17
C PRO A 213 6.43 -14.17 -10.58
N VAL A 214 6.15 -15.14 -11.45
CA VAL A 214 6.59 -15.11 -12.86
C VAL A 214 5.85 -13.99 -13.60
N PHE A 215 4.55 -13.87 -13.40
CA PHE A 215 3.76 -12.75 -13.92
C PHE A 215 4.33 -11.40 -13.47
N ALA A 216 4.69 -11.25 -12.20
CA ALA A 216 5.28 -10.03 -11.66
C ALA A 216 6.62 -9.67 -12.33
N ALA A 217 7.50 -10.66 -12.52
CA ALA A 217 8.78 -10.47 -13.18
C ALA A 217 8.60 -10.07 -14.65
N ILE A 218 7.59 -10.65 -15.32
CA ILE A 218 7.23 -10.32 -16.71
C ILE A 218 6.67 -8.89 -16.80
N ALA A 219 5.78 -8.51 -15.88
CA ALA A 219 5.16 -7.18 -15.85
C ALA A 219 6.16 -6.04 -15.53
N GLY A 220 7.32 -6.38 -14.95
CA GLY A 220 8.33 -5.44 -14.51
C GLY A 220 8.13 -5.05 -13.04
N ASN A 221 9.04 -5.49 -12.19
CA ASN A 221 9.04 -5.20 -10.75
C ASN A 221 10.37 -4.57 -10.33
N ASP A 222 10.52 -4.27 -9.03
CA ASP A 222 11.70 -3.59 -8.49
C ASP A 222 13.03 -4.38 -8.66
N TYR A 223 12.97 -5.66 -9.06
CA TYR A 223 14.11 -6.56 -9.26
C TYR A 223 14.42 -6.88 -10.73
N VAL A 224 13.39 -6.89 -11.59
CA VAL A 224 13.50 -7.26 -12.99
C VAL A 224 12.78 -6.21 -13.82
N ASN A 225 13.54 -5.50 -14.66
CA ASN A 225 12.98 -4.56 -15.62
C ASN A 225 13.19 -5.06 -17.05
N LEU A 226 12.18 -5.73 -17.60
CA LEU A 226 12.24 -6.28 -18.96
C LEU A 226 12.20 -5.21 -20.06
N THR A 227 11.78 -3.97 -19.76
CA THR A 227 11.88 -2.87 -20.73
C THR A 227 13.33 -2.54 -21.06
N ASN A 228 14.23 -2.66 -20.08
CA ASN A 228 15.68 -2.53 -20.30
C ASN A 228 16.23 -3.68 -21.17
N MET A 229 15.49 -4.78 -21.32
CA MET A 229 15.83 -5.93 -22.18
C MET A 229 15.09 -5.89 -23.52
N GLY A 230 14.40 -4.80 -23.86
CA GLY A 230 13.70 -4.62 -25.15
C GLY A 230 12.27 -5.18 -25.20
N PHE A 231 11.72 -5.66 -24.09
CA PHE A 231 10.34 -6.15 -24.02
C PHE A 231 9.44 -5.12 -23.31
N SER A 232 8.48 -4.54 -24.03
CA SER A 232 7.49 -3.61 -23.45
C SER A 232 6.13 -4.28 -23.36
N ILE A 233 5.59 -4.38 -22.14
CA ILE A 233 4.22 -4.80 -21.90
C ILE A 233 3.39 -3.55 -21.66
N ARG A 234 2.36 -3.35 -22.50
CA ARG A 234 1.35 -2.31 -22.26
C ARG A 234 0.14 -2.94 -21.61
N TRP A 235 -0.23 -2.44 -20.43
CA TRP A 235 -1.55 -2.66 -19.86
C TRP A 235 -2.59 -2.09 -20.84
N LYS A 236 -3.31 -2.95 -21.57
CA LYS A 236 -4.45 -2.49 -22.37
C LYS A 236 -5.59 -2.18 -21.40
N GLY A 237 -6.05 -0.93 -21.39
CA GLY A 237 -7.27 -0.54 -20.70
C GLY A 237 -8.46 -1.32 -21.26
N TYR A 238 -9.37 -1.75 -20.37
CA TYR A 238 -10.66 -2.28 -20.80
C TYR A 238 -11.45 -1.17 -21.50
N PRO A 239 -12.09 -1.43 -22.66
CA PRO A 239 -13.22 -0.62 -23.07
C PRO A 239 -14.26 -0.69 -21.96
N GLN A 240 -14.86 0.45 -21.59
CA GLN A 240 -16.06 0.43 -20.75
C GLN A 240 -17.05 -0.56 -21.39
N MET A 241 -17.50 -1.55 -20.62
CA MET A 241 -18.60 -2.40 -21.08
C MET A 241 -19.77 -1.45 -21.35
N GLU A 242 -20.18 -1.36 -22.63
CA GLU A 242 -21.35 -0.61 -23.05
C GLU A 242 -22.51 -1.01 -22.14
N SER A 243 -23.14 0.00 -21.53
CA SER A 243 -24.39 -0.19 -20.83
C SER A 243 -25.37 -0.81 -21.81
N ASN A 244 -25.89 -2.00 -21.46
CA ASN A 244 -26.98 -2.65 -22.18
C ASN A 244 -28.07 -1.61 -22.50
N GLN A 245 -28.11 -1.14 -23.75
CA GLN A 245 -29.25 -0.40 -24.25
C GLN A 245 -30.45 -1.33 -24.13
N LYS A 246 -31.41 -0.93 -23.28
CA LYS A 246 -32.71 -1.59 -23.21
C LYS A 246 -33.30 -1.66 -24.62
N PRO A 247 -33.82 -2.81 -25.07
CA PRO A 247 -34.54 -2.86 -26.33
C PRO A 247 -35.77 -1.94 -26.21
N SER A 248 -35.87 -1.00 -27.14
CA SER A 248 -37.07 -0.19 -27.35
C SER A 248 -38.24 -1.13 -27.64
N LYS A 249 -39.26 -1.10 -26.77
CA LYS A 249 -40.56 -1.69 -27.05
C LYS A 249 -41.20 -0.96 -28.23
N PHE A 250 -41.59 -1.71 -29.26
CA PHE A 250 -42.85 -1.47 -29.96
C PHE A 250 -43.83 -2.56 -29.51
#